data_AF-M1AAC6-F1
#
_entry.id   AF-M1AAC6-F1
#
_cell.length_a   1.000
_cell.length_b   1.000
_cell.length_c   1.000
_cell.angle_alpha   90.00
_cell.angle_beta   90.00
_cell.angle_gamma   90.00
#
_symmetry.space_group_name_H-M   'P 1'
#
loop_
_entity.id
_entity.type
_entity.pdbx_description
1 polymer ?
#
loop_
_entity_poly.entity_id
_entity_poly.type
_entity_poly.pdbx_seq_one_letter_code
_entity_poly.pdbx_strand_id
1 'polypeptide(L)'
;MRAIGLRSGWTFFTLLICSLISLLVLLLRHTTAAQPHKKNCNLFRGSWIENETNNYPLYNSTHCPFIEHEFNCQRNGRPDKDYLKYRWKPHGCSLTRFDGGAFLKKFKGKSIMFVGDSLSRNQWLSLVCLLYTSQPKVNYNTTRVGDVSIFTFLDFGVQVMLDRSVYLVDVVMEKKGRILKLDSIEGGKLWKGIDMLIFNTWHWWNRRGISQPWDYIKVGGKYYKDMDRMVAFEKALLTWAKWIDTNIIPSKQLVFFQGISPSHYK
;
A
#
# COMPACT_ATOMS: atom_id res chain seq x y z
N MET A 1 -51.51 69.35 29.78
CA MET A 1 -51.75 67.89 29.81
C MET A 1 -51.04 67.29 28.59
N ARG A 2 -49.88 66.61 28.78
CA ARG A 2 -49.64 65.16 28.53
C ARG A 2 -50.30 64.63 27.22
N ALA A 3 -49.63 63.91 26.31
CA ALA A 3 -48.45 63.04 26.42
C ALA A 3 -47.68 62.93 25.07
N ILE A 4 -46.37 62.68 25.15
CA ILE A 4 -45.44 62.42 24.03
C ILE A 4 -45.18 60.91 23.93
N GLY A 5 -45.11 60.40 22.70
CA GLY A 5 -45.08 58.98 22.36
C GLY A 5 -43.72 58.27 22.51
N LEU A 6 -43.80 56.97 22.80
CA LEU A 6 -42.71 55.99 22.78
C LEU A 6 -43.15 54.82 21.89
N ARG A 7 -42.66 54.76 20.65
CA ARG A 7 -42.90 53.61 19.74
C ARG A 7 -41.66 53.09 19.00
N SER A 8 -40.44 53.52 19.36
CA SER A 8 -39.20 53.08 18.69
C SER A 8 -38.38 52.00 19.43
N GLY A 9 -38.79 51.58 20.64
CA GLY A 9 -37.99 50.65 21.46
C GLY A 9 -38.18 49.15 21.17
N TRP A 10 -39.30 48.75 20.57
CA TRP A 10 -39.67 47.32 20.47
C TRP A 10 -39.07 46.61 19.25
N THR A 11 -38.79 47.31 18.16
CA THR A 11 -38.20 46.73 16.94
C THR A 11 -36.70 46.48 17.07
N PHE A 12 -35.98 47.34 17.80
CA PHE A 12 -34.56 47.13 18.08
C PHE A 12 -34.31 45.96 19.03
N PHE A 13 -35.18 45.78 20.03
CA PHE A 13 -35.04 44.71 21.02
C PHE A 13 -35.27 43.32 20.41
N THR A 14 -36.22 43.18 19.48
CA THR A 14 -36.50 41.91 18.79
C THR A 14 -35.41 41.53 17.79
N LEU A 15 -34.84 42.49 17.07
CA LEU A 15 -33.70 42.25 16.17
C LEU A 15 -32.44 41.79 16.93
N LEU A 16 -32.17 42.37 18.11
CA LEU A 16 -31.02 41.98 18.93
C LEU A 16 -31.17 40.54 19.45
N ILE A 17 -32.37 40.17 19.92
CA ILE A 17 -32.68 38.80 20.39
C ILE A 17 -32.54 37.78 19.24
N CYS A 18 -33.05 38.08 18.04
CA CYS A 18 -32.88 37.21 16.86
C CYS A 18 -31.41 37.04 16.45
N SER A 19 -30.60 38.10 16.53
CA SER A 19 -29.16 37.99 16.25
C SER A 19 -28.41 37.17 17.31
N LEU A 20 -28.76 37.32 18.59
CA LEU A 20 -28.17 36.56 19.69
C LEU A 20 -28.53 35.08 19.62
N ILE A 21 -29.78 34.74 19.29
CA ILE A 21 -30.21 33.35 19.08
C ILE A 21 -29.51 32.74 17.85
N SER A 22 -29.39 33.49 16.75
CA SER A 22 -28.67 33.01 15.56
C SER A 22 -27.18 32.79 15.84
N LEU A 23 -26.55 33.69 16.61
CA LEU A 23 -25.16 33.55 17.03
C LEU A 23 -24.98 32.38 18.00
N LEU A 24 -25.93 32.17 18.93
CA LEU A 24 -25.93 31.02 19.84
C LEU A 24 -26.11 29.70 19.08
N VAL A 25 -26.97 29.65 18.05
CA VAL A 25 -27.13 28.48 17.17
C VAL A 25 -25.88 28.23 16.33
N LEU A 26 -25.20 29.28 15.86
CA LEU A 26 -23.90 29.17 15.18
C LEU A 26 -22.79 28.69 16.12
N LEU A 27 -22.76 29.16 17.37
CA LEU A 27 -21.82 28.73 18.41
C LEU A 27 -22.09 27.28 18.84
N LEU A 28 -23.36 26.86 18.96
CA LEU A 28 -23.76 25.48 19.22
C LEU A 28 -23.52 24.55 18.01
N ARG A 29 -23.49 25.08 16.78
CA ARG A 29 -23.03 24.34 15.59
C ARG A 29 -21.50 24.27 15.50
N HIS A 30 -20.78 25.20 16.13
CA HIS A 30 -19.32 25.24 16.20
C HIS A 30 -18.72 24.52 17.41
N THR A 31 -19.52 24.10 18.40
CA THR A 31 -19.12 22.97 19.24
C THR A 31 -19.10 21.73 18.36
N THR A 32 -17.95 21.51 17.73
CA THR A 32 -17.58 20.25 17.15
C THR A 32 -17.96 19.17 18.15
N ALA A 33 -18.93 18.33 17.77
CA ALA A 33 -19.07 17.05 18.42
C ALA A 33 -17.66 16.44 18.38
N ALA A 34 -17.03 16.36 19.55
CA ALA A 34 -15.80 15.62 19.71
C ALA A 34 -16.12 14.23 19.17
N GLN A 35 -15.63 13.95 17.96
CA GLN A 35 -15.72 12.62 17.37
C GLN A 35 -15.19 11.69 18.46
N PRO A 36 -15.99 10.72 18.94
CA PRO A 36 -15.52 9.82 19.97
C PRO A 36 -14.24 9.22 19.41
N HIS A 37 -13.13 9.47 20.12
CA HIS A 37 -11.79 9.03 19.76
C HIS A 37 -11.92 7.57 19.34
N LYS A 38 -11.93 7.27 18.03
CA LYS A 38 -12.02 5.89 17.55
C LYS A 38 -10.86 5.19 18.25
N LYS A 39 -11.17 4.22 19.11
CA LYS A 39 -10.15 3.34 19.69
C LYS A 39 -9.26 2.94 18.53
N ASN A 40 -7.99 3.30 18.61
CA ASN A 40 -7.06 3.21 17.50
C ASN A 40 -7.07 1.76 17.01
N CYS A 41 -7.67 1.47 15.84
CA CYS A 41 -7.81 0.09 15.39
C CYS A 41 -6.48 -0.37 14.82
N ASN A 42 -5.74 -1.15 15.60
CA ASN A 42 -4.54 -1.80 15.10
C ASN A 42 -4.92 -2.93 14.14
N LEU A 43 -4.74 -2.69 12.84
CA LEU A 43 -5.07 -3.65 11.78
C LEU A 43 -4.22 -4.92 11.81
N PHE A 44 -3.11 -4.93 12.55
CA PHE A 44 -2.16 -6.04 12.63
C PHE A 44 -2.34 -6.89 13.89
N ARG A 45 -3.29 -6.56 14.77
CA ARG A 45 -3.64 -7.37 15.95
C ARG A 45 -5.05 -7.92 15.81
N GLY A 46 -5.15 -9.23 15.72
CA GLY A 46 -6.38 -9.91 15.38
C GLY A 46 -6.18 -11.41 15.34
N SER A 47 -7.14 -12.09 14.72
CA SER A 47 -7.06 -13.51 14.45
C SER A 47 -7.58 -13.84 13.06
N TRP A 48 -7.10 -14.95 12.52
CA TRP A 48 -7.75 -15.59 11.38
C TRP A 48 -9.06 -16.20 11.86
N ILE A 49 -10.12 -15.95 11.10
CA ILE A 49 -11.42 -16.58 11.31
C ILE A 49 -11.86 -17.19 9.99
N GLU A 50 -12.48 -18.36 10.06
CA GLU A 50 -13.18 -18.91 8.92
C GLU A 50 -14.39 -18.02 8.61
N ASN A 51 -14.60 -17.70 7.34
CA ASN A 51 -15.76 -16.94 6.93
C ASN A 51 -16.91 -17.90 6.60
N GLU A 52 -17.86 -18.01 7.53
CA GLU A 52 -19.05 -18.85 7.39
C GLU A 52 -20.01 -18.37 6.29
N THR A 53 -19.94 -17.09 5.90
CA THR A 53 -20.63 -16.64 4.68
C THR A 53 -19.78 -17.02 3.47
N ASN A 54 -20.37 -17.62 2.42
CA ASN A 54 -19.78 -18.02 1.13
C ASN A 54 -19.16 -16.87 0.29
N ASN A 55 -18.58 -15.88 0.97
CA ASN A 55 -18.05 -14.64 0.46
C ASN A 55 -16.52 -14.68 0.32
N TYR A 56 -15.86 -15.77 0.71
CA TYR A 56 -14.43 -15.99 0.50
C TYR A 56 -14.19 -17.24 -0.38
N PRO A 57 -13.15 -17.24 -1.22
CA PRO A 57 -12.14 -16.18 -1.41
C PRO A 57 -12.72 -14.91 -2.06
N LEU A 58 -11.99 -13.78 -1.97
CA LEU A 58 -12.43 -12.50 -2.56
C LEU A 58 -12.57 -12.56 -4.09
N TYR A 59 -11.90 -13.51 -4.74
CA TYR A 59 -12.07 -13.85 -6.14
C TYR A 59 -11.83 -15.34 -6.36
N ASN A 60 -12.45 -15.91 -7.39
CA ASN A 60 -12.11 -17.25 -7.85
C ASN A 60 -10.85 -17.19 -8.71
N SER A 61 -9.79 -17.89 -8.33
CA SER A 61 -8.51 -17.90 -9.04
C SER A 61 -8.63 -18.42 -10.47
N THR A 62 -9.61 -19.28 -10.77
CA THR A 62 -9.82 -19.79 -12.15
C THR A 62 -10.34 -18.71 -13.10
N HIS A 63 -10.87 -17.59 -12.58
CA HIS A 63 -11.38 -16.47 -13.39
C HIS A 63 -10.30 -15.41 -13.66
N CYS A 64 -9.10 -15.53 -13.09
CA CYS A 64 -7.99 -14.62 -13.37
C CYS A 64 -6.94 -15.31 -14.26
N PRO A 65 -6.84 -14.95 -15.55
CA PRO A 65 -5.92 -15.61 -16.49
C PRO A 65 -4.44 -15.27 -16.22
N PHE A 66 -4.16 -14.26 -15.40
CA PHE A 66 -2.80 -13.77 -15.15
C PHE A 66 -2.06 -14.53 -14.05
N ILE A 67 -2.75 -15.39 -13.29
CA ILE A 67 -2.10 -16.12 -12.18
C ILE A 67 -1.02 -17.03 -12.74
N GLU A 68 0.21 -16.72 -12.36
CA GLU A 68 1.42 -17.43 -12.77
C GLU A 68 1.47 -18.82 -12.14
N HIS A 69 2.19 -19.73 -12.81
CA HIS A 69 2.24 -21.13 -12.40
C HIS A 69 2.70 -21.31 -10.95
N GLU A 70 3.68 -20.55 -10.49
CA GLU A 70 4.23 -20.66 -9.12
C GLU A 70 3.20 -20.31 -8.02
N PHE A 71 2.14 -19.58 -8.37
CA PHE A 71 1.10 -19.13 -7.42
C PHE A 71 -0.25 -19.85 -7.60
N ASN A 72 -0.39 -20.70 -8.62
CA ASN A 72 -1.68 -21.32 -8.96
C ASN A 72 -1.88 -22.70 -8.31
N CYS A 73 -2.03 -22.75 -6.98
CA CYS A 73 -2.11 -24.01 -6.24
C CYS A 73 -3.21 -24.96 -6.76
N GLN A 74 -4.39 -24.43 -7.09
CA GLN A 74 -5.51 -25.26 -7.57
C GLN A 74 -5.23 -25.85 -8.95
N ARG A 75 -4.70 -25.06 -9.90
CA ARG A 75 -4.31 -25.57 -11.22
C ARG A 75 -3.17 -26.57 -11.13
N ASN A 76 -2.31 -26.43 -10.12
CA ASN A 76 -1.19 -27.33 -9.85
C ASN A 76 -1.61 -28.59 -9.06
N GLY A 77 -2.91 -28.83 -8.88
CA GLY A 77 -3.43 -30.08 -8.34
C GLY A 77 -3.66 -30.12 -6.83
N ARG A 78 -3.57 -28.98 -6.12
CA ARG A 78 -3.91 -28.94 -4.68
C ARG A 78 -5.41 -29.24 -4.48
N PRO A 79 -5.79 -30.32 -3.76
CA PRO A 79 -7.18 -30.78 -3.69
C PRO A 79 -8.02 -30.03 -2.65
N ASP A 80 -7.42 -29.61 -1.52
CA ASP A 80 -8.11 -28.91 -0.45
C ASP A 80 -8.40 -27.45 -0.82
N LYS A 81 -9.48 -26.88 -0.26
CA LYS A 81 -9.91 -25.49 -0.50
C LYS A 81 -10.11 -24.68 0.78
N ASP A 82 -9.95 -25.28 1.95
CA ASP A 82 -10.27 -24.61 3.21
C ASP A 82 -9.35 -23.41 3.50
N TYR A 83 -8.11 -23.44 2.99
CA TYR A 83 -7.19 -22.29 3.08
C TYR A 83 -7.73 -21.01 2.42
N LEU A 84 -8.68 -21.12 1.48
CA LEU A 84 -9.30 -19.98 0.79
C LEU A 84 -10.43 -19.32 1.60
N LYS A 85 -10.93 -19.98 2.65
CA LYS A 85 -12.10 -19.55 3.43
C LYS A 85 -11.76 -18.61 4.58
N TYR A 86 -10.48 -18.38 4.84
CA TYR A 86 -10.03 -17.59 5.98
C TYR A 86 -9.98 -16.09 5.67
N ARG A 87 -10.39 -15.28 6.64
CA ARG A 87 -10.20 -13.83 6.64
C ARG A 87 -9.57 -13.35 7.93
N TRP A 88 -8.79 -12.27 7.83
CA TRP A 88 -8.24 -11.60 9.00
C TRP A 88 -9.30 -10.71 9.65
N LYS A 89 -9.46 -10.82 10.99
CA LYS A 89 -10.35 -9.96 11.79
C LYS A 89 -9.55 -9.23 12.87
N PRO A 90 -9.30 -7.91 12.71
CA PRO A 90 -8.73 -7.09 13.78
C PRO A 90 -9.60 -7.12 15.05
N HIS A 91 -8.98 -7.07 16.23
CA HIS A 91 -9.75 -7.11 17.49
C HIS A 91 -10.58 -5.84 17.75
N GLY A 92 -10.10 -4.68 17.28
CA GLY A 92 -10.71 -3.38 17.57
C GLY A 92 -11.63 -2.82 16.49
N CYS A 93 -11.74 -3.48 15.33
CA CYS A 93 -12.62 -3.04 14.24
C CYS A 93 -12.87 -4.15 13.22
N SER A 94 -13.83 -3.91 12.33
CA SER A 94 -14.13 -4.78 11.19
C SER A 94 -13.52 -4.20 9.91
N LEU A 95 -12.91 -5.06 9.10
CA LEU A 95 -12.52 -4.73 7.74
C LEU A 95 -13.76 -4.79 6.84
N THR A 96 -13.98 -3.75 6.04
CA THR A 96 -14.99 -3.76 4.98
C THR A 96 -14.59 -4.72 3.88
N ARG A 97 -15.56 -5.36 3.24
CA ARG A 97 -15.29 -6.18 2.06
C ARG A 97 -14.63 -5.32 0.96
N PHE A 98 -13.69 -5.92 0.24
CA PHE A 98 -13.07 -5.26 -0.91
C PHE A 98 -14.09 -5.07 -2.03
N ASP A 99 -14.22 -3.84 -2.51
CA ASP A 99 -14.98 -3.48 -3.71
C ASP A 99 -13.98 -2.92 -4.74
N GLY A 100 -13.69 -3.72 -5.77
CA GLY A 100 -12.73 -3.33 -6.79
C GLY A 100 -13.22 -2.23 -7.71
N GLY A 101 -14.53 -2.09 -7.92
CA GLY A 101 -15.10 -0.95 -8.67
C GLY A 101 -14.93 0.37 -7.92
N ALA A 102 -15.22 0.36 -6.62
CA ALA A 102 -14.96 1.50 -5.75
C ALA A 102 -13.45 1.82 -5.65
N PHE A 103 -12.61 0.80 -5.58
CA PHE A 103 -11.15 0.96 -5.61
C PHE A 103 -10.68 1.66 -6.88
N LEU A 104 -11.06 1.15 -8.06
CA LEU A 104 -10.66 1.73 -9.35
C LEU A 104 -11.16 3.18 -9.51
N LYS A 105 -12.39 3.48 -9.06
CA LYS A 105 -12.91 4.87 -9.03
C LYS A 105 -12.08 5.77 -8.13
N LYS A 106 -11.70 5.29 -6.94
CA LYS A 106 -10.87 6.04 -5.98
C LYS A 106 -9.46 6.30 -6.51
N PHE A 107 -8.90 5.36 -7.27
CA PHE A 107 -7.56 5.45 -7.86
C PHE A 107 -7.55 5.96 -9.30
N LYS A 108 -8.67 6.50 -9.81
CA LYS A 108 -8.77 6.95 -11.21
C LYS A 108 -7.62 7.90 -11.57
N GLY A 109 -6.90 7.57 -12.65
CA GLY A 109 -5.74 8.31 -13.14
C GLY A 109 -4.47 8.18 -12.28
N LYS A 110 -4.42 7.27 -11.31
CA LYS A 110 -3.29 7.08 -10.39
C LYS A 110 -2.47 5.83 -10.69
N SER A 111 -1.25 5.85 -10.19
CA SER A 111 -0.27 4.77 -10.29
C SER A 111 0.01 4.11 -8.94
N ILE A 112 0.08 2.79 -8.93
CA ILE A 112 0.43 1.96 -7.78
C ILE A 112 1.61 1.10 -8.20
N MET A 113 2.70 1.09 -7.44
CA MET A 113 3.88 0.27 -7.75
C MET A 113 4.30 -0.56 -6.55
N PHE A 114 4.42 -1.86 -6.80
CA PHE A 114 5.06 -2.80 -5.89
C PHE A 114 6.55 -2.86 -6.23
N VAL A 115 7.40 -2.68 -5.22
CA VAL A 115 8.86 -2.64 -5.38
C VAL A 115 9.48 -3.62 -4.41
N GLY A 116 10.15 -4.66 -4.93
CA GLY A 116 10.78 -5.60 -4.02
C GLY A 116 11.15 -6.94 -4.61
N ASP A 117 11.14 -7.94 -3.73
CA ASP A 117 11.44 -9.32 -4.07
C ASP A 117 10.22 -10.08 -4.64
N SER A 118 10.32 -11.42 -4.72
CA SER A 118 9.26 -12.30 -5.21
C SER A 118 7.91 -12.14 -4.49
N LEU A 119 7.88 -11.68 -3.23
CA LEU A 119 6.65 -11.41 -2.51
C LEU A 119 5.92 -10.18 -3.04
N SER A 120 6.65 -9.14 -3.47
CA SER A 120 6.05 -7.98 -4.16
C SER A 120 5.36 -8.40 -5.45
N ARG A 121 5.97 -9.32 -6.23
CA ARG A 121 5.34 -9.92 -7.41
C ARG A 121 4.05 -10.66 -7.05
N ASN A 122 4.08 -11.44 -5.97
CA ASN A 122 2.90 -12.18 -5.52
C ASN A 122 1.75 -11.25 -5.10
N GLN A 123 2.05 -10.20 -4.33
CA GLN A 123 1.05 -9.23 -3.88
C GLN A 123 0.52 -8.35 -5.03
N TRP A 124 1.40 -7.93 -5.94
CA TRP A 124 1.02 -7.24 -7.18
C TRP A 124 0.02 -8.06 -7.99
N LEU A 125 0.32 -9.34 -8.22
CA LEU A 125 -0.55 -10.22 -8.98
C LEU A 125 -1.90 -10.46 -8.28
N SER A 126 -1.89 -10.58 -6.95
CA SER A 126 -3.12 -10.66 -6.15
C SER A 126 -4.01 -9.42 -6.34
N LEU A 127 -3.44 -8.21 -6.32
CA LEU A 127 -4.20 -6.98 -6.55
C LEU A 127 -4.74 -6.91 -7.99
N VAL A 128 -3.92 -7.26 -9.00
CA VAL A 128 -4.36 -7.31 -10.40
C VAL A 128 -5.56 -8.24 -10.55
N CYS A 129 -5.51 -9.45 -9.99
CA CYS A 129 -6.62 -10.40 -10.04
C CYS A 129 -7.86 -9.93 -9.28
N LEU A 130 -7.70 -9.32 -8.09
CA LEU A 130 -8.81 -8.73 -7.34
C LEU A 130 -9.57 -7.69 -8.17
N LEU A 131 -8.83 -6.80 -8.83
CA LEU A 131 -9.41 -5.75 -9.65
C LEU A 131 -10.05 -6.31 -10.93
N TYR A 132 -9.31 -7.13 -11.68
CA TYR A 132 -9.80 -7.74 -12.92
C TYR A 132 -11.07 -8.56 -12.73
N THR A 133 -11.08 -9.46 -11.75
CA THR A 133 -12.24 -10.35 -11.50
C THR A 133 -13.44 -9.58 -10.95
N SER A 134 -13.23 -8.46 -10.24
CA SER A 134 -14.31 -7.59 -9.78
C SER A 134 -14.93 -6.75 -10.89
N GLN A 135 -14.21 -6.50 -11.98
CA GLN A 135 -14.62 -5.65 -13.11
C GLN A 135 -14.19 -6.29 -14.46
N PRO A 136 -14.72 -7.47 -14.82
CA PRO A 136 -14.21 -8.27 -15.95
C PRO A 136 -14.44 -7.65 -17.34
N LYS A 137 -15.32 -6.65 -17.43
CA LYS A 137 -15.64 -5.93 -18.69
C LYS A 137 -14.72 -4.74 -18.95
N VAL A 138 -13.85 -4.39 -18.00
CA VAL A 138 -12.97 -3.23 -18.11
C VAL A 138 -11.83 -3.52 -19.08
N ASN A 139 -11.58 -2.61 -19.99
CA ASN A 139 -10.46 -2.72 -20.91
C ASN A 139 -9.14 -2.60 -20.14
N TYR A 140 -8.17 -3.43 -20.49
CA TYR A 140 -6.85 -3.40 -19.88
C TYR A 140 -5.74 -3.54 -20.91
N ASN A 141 -4.55 -3.08 -20.54
CA ASN A 141 -3.33 -3.28 -21.31
C ASN A 141 -2.21 -3.74 -20.36
N THR A 142 -1.34 -4.63 -20.84
CA THR A 142 -0.14 -5.05 -20.12
C THR A 142 1.08 -4.68 -20.95
N THR A 143 1.97 -3.89 -20.38
CA THR A 143 3.23 -3.50 -21.03
C THR A 143 4.39 -3.74 -20.09
N ARG A 144 5.59 -3.77 -20.65
CA ARG A 144 6.85 -3.85 -19.90
C ARG A 144 7.78 -2.75 -20.40
N VAL A 145 8.34 -1.96 -19.48
CA VAL A 145 9.34 -0.93 -19.79
C VAL A 145 10.56 -1.21 -18.93
N GLY A 146 11.65 -1.66 -19.56
CA GLY A 146 12.81 -2.19 -18.84
C GLY A 146 12.40 -3.38 -17.96
N ASP A 147 12.63 -3.26 -16.66
CA ASP A 147 12.27 -4.28 -15.67
C ASP A 147 10.92 -4.06 -15.00
N VAL A 148 10.22 -2.98 -15.34
CA VAL A 148 8.94 -2.63 -14.77
C VAL A 148 7.81 -3.25 -15.58
N SER A 149 7.00 -4.08 -14.94
CA SER A 149 5.77 -4.62 -15.53
C SER A 149 4.60 -3.70 -15.17
N ILE A 150 3.77 -3.34 -16.14
CA ILE A 150 2.70 -2.33 -15.99
C ILE A 150 1.38 -2.94 -16.44
N PHE A 151 0.44 -3.08 -15.51
CA PHE A 151 -0.94 -3.46 -15.82
C PHE A 151 -1.84 -2.21 -15.73
N THR A 152 -2.45 -1.81 -16.85
CA THR A 152 -3.27 -0.60 -16.92
C THR A 152 -4.73 -0.97 -17.08
N PHE A 153 -5.60 -0.53 -16.17
CA PHE A 153 -7.05 -0.55 -16.33
C PHE A 153 -7.47 0.70 -17.10
N LEU A 154 -7.61 0.58 -18.43
CA LEU A 154 -7.71 1.69 -19.37
C LEU A 154 -8.89 2.62 -19.08
N ASP A 155 -10.05 2.05 -18.77
CA ASP A 155 -11.28 2.82 -18.52
C ASP A 155 -11.17 3.73 -17.27
N PHE A 156 -10.23 3.42 -16.37
CA PHE A 156 -9.95 4.20 -15.17
C PHE A 156 -8.62 4.96 -15.23
N GLY A 157 -7.76 4.68 -16.22
CA GLY A 157 -6.39 5.16 -16.24
C GLY A 157 -5.59 4.74 -14.99
N VAL A 158 -5.93 3.62 -14.35
CA VAL A 158 -5.24 3.13 -13.16
C VAL A 158 -4.10 2.22 -13.60
N GLN A 159 -2.88 2.47 -13.12
CA GLN A 159 -1.72 1.62 -13.36
C GLN A 159 -1.35 0.84 -12.10
N VAL A 160 -1.17 -0.47 -12.24
CA VAL A 160 -0.68 -1.38 -11.20
C VAL A 160 0.62 -1.99 -11.69
N MET A 161 1.72 -1.57 -11.09
CA MET A 161 3.08 -1.77 -11.58
C MET A 161 3.88 -2.66 -10.64
N LEU A 162 4.86 -3.37 -11.20
CA LEU A 162 5.82 -4.16 -10.46
C LEU A 162 7.23 -3.80 -10.92
N ASP A 163 8.06 -3.35 -9.99
CA ASP A 163 9.50 -3.19 -10.16
C ASP A 163 10.26 -4.20 -9.30
N ARG A 164 11.15 -4.98 -9.93
CA ARG A 164 11.89 -6.05 -9.25
C ARG A 164 13.19 -5.52 -8.66
N SER A 165 13.09 -4.82 -7.54
CA SER A 165 14.25 -4.40 -6.74
C SER A 165 14.40 -5.25 -5.48
N VAL A 166 14.98 -6.45 -5.64
CA VAL A 166 15.03 -7.50 -4.59
C VAL A 166 15.60 -7.01 -3.26
N TYR A 167 16.65 -6.19 -3.29
CA TYR A 167 17.33 -5.68 -2.10
C TYR A 167 17.04 -4.20 -1.84
N LEU A 168 16.18 -3.57 -2.65
CA LEU A 168 15.95 -2.12 -2.78
C LEU A 168 17.16 -1.31 -3.25
N VAL A 169 18.35 -1.68 -2.77
CA VAL A 169 19.65 -1.13 -3.18
C VAL A 169 20.23 -1.85 -4.39
N ASP A 170 21.20 -1.21 -5.04
CA ASP A 170 21.69 -1.66 -6.34
C ASP A 170 22.58 -2.92 -6.24
N VAL A 171 22.35 -3.86 -7.15
CA VAL A 171 23.29 -4.94 -7.47
C VAL A 171 23.82 -4.71 -8.88
N VAL A 172 25.12 -4.42 -9.01
CA VAL A 172 25.72 -4.02 -10.30
C VAL A 172 26.93 -4.85 -10.66
N MET A 173 27.18 -5.02 -11.95
CA MET A 173 28.43 -5.59 -12.45
C MET A 173 29.54 -4.53 -12.41
N GLU A 174 30.63 -4.82 -11.69
CA GLU A 174 31.88 -4.06 -11.75
C GLU A 174 33.04 -4.98 -12.16
N LYS A 175 34.23 -4.43 -12.42
CA LYS A 175 35.43 -5.21 -12.80
C LYS A 175 35.76 -6.36 -11.83
N LYS A 176 35.40 -6.22 -10.55
CA LYS A 176 35.67 -7.21 -9.49
C LYS A 176 34.57 -8.30 -9.37
N GLY A 177 33.46 -8.18 -10.10
CA GLY A 177 32.30 -9.08 -10.06
C GLY A 177 30.98 -8.35 -9.81
N ARG A 178 29.96 -9.10 -9.42
CA ARG A 178 28.65 -8.59 -8.99
C ARG A 178 28.77 -7.97 -7.60
N ILE A 179 28.39 -6.71 -7.46
CA ILE A 179 28.54 -5.93 -6.23
C ILE A 179 27.18 -5.53 -5.70
N LEU A 180 26.85 -5.95 -4.47
CA LEU A 180 25.72 -5.40 -3.71
C LEU A 180 26.17 -4.08 -3.06
N LYS A 181 25.67 -2.95 -3.54
CA LYS A 181 26.00 -1.61 -3.04
C LYS A 181 24.97 -1.17 -2.00
N LEU A 182 25.32 -1.21 -0.72
CA LEU A 182 24.36 -0.92 0.36
C LEU A 182 23.99 0.57 0.49
N ASP A 183 24.76 1.46 -0.13
CA ASP A 183 24.65 2.92 -0.07
C ASP A 183 24.22 3.54 -1.41
N SER A 184 23.60 2.76 -2.30
CA SER A 184 23.22 3.18 -3.66
C SER A 184 21.81 2.72 -4.03
N ILE A 185 21.00 3.63 -4.59
CA ILE A 185 19.65 3.37 -5.11
C ILE A 185 19.45 4.15 -6.42
N GLU A 186 20.19 3.76 -7.46
CA GLU A 186 20.03 4.30 -8.82
C GLU A 186 18.68 3.89 -9.43
N GLY A 187 18.22 2.68 -9.13
CA GLY A 187 16.91 2.17 -9.54
C GLY A 187 15.74 3.04 -9.05
N GLY A 188 15.93 3.77 -7.95
CA GLY A 188 14.89 4.61 -7.33
C GLY A 188 14.33 5.69 -8.24
N LYS A 189 15.02 6.07 -9.32
CA LYS A 189 14.48 6.99 -10.34
C LYS A 189 13.13 6.55 -10.91
N LEU A 190 12.87 5.24 -10.94
CA LEU A 190 11.61 4.66 -11.45
C LEU A 190 10.43 4.83 -10.48
N TRP A 191 10.70 5.08 -9.19
CA TRP A 191 9.68 5.17 -8.14
C TRP A 191 9.16 6.61 -7.98
N LYS A 192 9.84 7.59 -8.57
CA LYS A 192 9.46 9.00 -8.51
C LYS A 192 8.14 9.24 -9.24
N GLY A 193 7.28 10.05 -8.63
CA GLY A 193 5.98 10.42 -9.22
C GLY A 193 4.89 9.36 -9.10
N ILE A 194 5.18 8.18 -8.52
CA ILE A 194 4.18 7.14 -8.31
C ILE A 194 3.26 7.51 -7.13
N ASP A 195 1.94 7.45 -7.29
CA ASP A 195 0.98 7.87 -6.26
C ASP A 195 0.97 6.95 -5.03
N MET A 196 1.19 5.65 -5.22
CA MET A 196 1.30 4.67 -4.13
C MET A 196 2.46 3.71 -4.37
N LEU A 197 3.38 3.65 -3.41
CA LEU A 197 4.51 2.72 -3.40
C LEU A 197 4.33 1.69 -2.29
N ILE A 198 4.47 0.41 -2.63
CA ILE A 198 4.49 -0.70 -1.67
C ILE A 198 5.82 -1.42 -1.78
N PHE A 199 6.68 -1.23 -0.79
CA PHE A 199 8.01 -1.83 -0.74
C PHE A 199 8.01 -3.15 0.03
N ASN A 200 8.86 -4.09 -0.37
CA ASN A 200 9.18 -5.27 0.42
C ASN A 200 10.60 -5.76 0.13
N THR A 201 11.32 -6.18 1.16
CA THR A 201 12.58 -6.91 0.97
C THR A 201 12.90 -7.74 2.20
N TRP A 202 13.14 -9.04 2.03
CA TRP A 202 13.72 -9.91 3.08
C TRP A 202 14.14 -11.28 2.55
N HIS A 203 13.30 -11.92 1.73
CA HIS A 203 13.41 -13.36 1.44
C HIS A 203 14.71 -13.79 0.77
N TRP A 204 15.44 -12.85 0.18
CA TRP A 204 16.69 -13.13 -0.53
C TRP A 204 17.94 -12.79 0.28
N TRP A 205 17.83 -12.07 1.39
CA TRP A 205 18.98 -11.60 2.18
C TRP A 205 19.79 -12.76 2.77
N ASN A 206 19.13 -13.83 3.20
CA ASN A 206 19.80 -14.97 3.83
C ASN A 206 20.48 -15.94 2.85
N ARG A 207 20.48 -15.66 1.54
CA ARG A 207 21.15 -16.51 0.54
C ARG A 207 22.67 -16.48 0.71
N ARG A 208 23.30 -17.65 0.56
CA ARG A 208 24.74 -17.89 0.67
C ARG A 208 25.21 -18.90 -0.38
N GLY A 209 26.53 -18.95 -0.59
CA GLY A 209 27.16 -19.86 -1.55
C GLY A 209 26.68 -19.60 -2.97
N ILE A 210 26.37 -20.67 -3.71
CA ILE A 210 25.94 -20.61 -5.12
C ILE A 210 24.64 -19.80 -5.30
N SER A 211 23.79 -19.75 -4.27
CA SER A 211 22.52 -19.01 -4.32
C SER A 211 22.69 -17.49 -4.12
N GLN A 212 23.88 -17.02 -3.71
CA GLN A 212 24.16 -15.61 -3.47
C GLN A 212 24.28 -14.86 -4.80
N PRO A 213 23.46 -13.82 -5.06
CA PRO A 213 23.46 -13.12 -6.34
C PRO A 213 24.52 -12.02 -6.45
N TRP A 214 25.41 -11.89 -5.46
CA TRP A 214 26.54 -10.96 -5.48
C TRP A 214 27.83 -11.67 -5.07
N ASP A 215 28.97 -11.16 -5.53
CA ASP A 215 30.30 -11.70 -5.25
C ASP A 215 31.02 -10.93 -4.13
N TYR A 216 30.66 -9.64 -3.96
CA TYR A 216 31.13 -8.72 -2.93
C TYR A 216 30.03 -7.76 -2.49
N ILE A 217 30.20 -7.19 -1.31
CA ILE A 217 29.36 -6.10 -0.76
C ILE A 217 30.20 -4.83 -0.74
N LYS A 218 29.60 -3.69 -1.12
CA LYS A 218 30.25 -2.38 -1.10
C LYS A 218 29.43 -1.41 -0.26
N VAL A 219 30.12 -0.67 0.62
CA VAL A 219 29.55 0.42 1.40
C VAL A 219 30.67 1.37 1.84
N GLY A 220 30.43 2.67 1.77
CA GLY A 220 31.42 3.70 2.13
C GLY A 220 32.70 3.61 1.30
N GLY A 221 32.59 3.23 0.03
CA GLY A 221 33.73 3.06 -0.88
C GLY A 221 34.58 1.81 -0.64
N LYS A 222 34.31 1.02 0.40
CA LYS A 222 35.07 -0.19 0.74
C LYS A 222 34.37 -1.45 0.24
N TYR A 223 35.15 -2.45 -0.20
CA TYR A 223 34.67 -3.76 -0.61
C TYR A 223 34.84 -4.78 0.50
N TYR A 224 33.83 -5.61 0.69
CA TYR A 224 33.78 -6.70 1.64
C TYR A 224 33.46 -7.99 0.89
N LYS A 225 34.13 -9.09 1.23
CA LYS A 225 33.82 -10.38 0.61
C LYS A 225 32.43 -10.88 1.02
N ASP A 226 32.11 -10.67 2.29
CA ASP A 226 30.79 -10.93 2.85
C ASP A 226 30.54 -10.00 4.04
N MET A 227 29.30 -9.99 4.55
CA MET A 227 28.88 -9.22 5.72
C MET A 227 27.78 -9.98 6.46
N ASP A 228 27.67 -9.73 7.77
CA ASP A 228 26.49 -10.14 8.53
C ASP A 228 25.21 -9.63 7.85
N ARG A 229 24.19 -10.49 7.77
CA ARG A 229 22.97 -10.20 6.99
C ARG A 229 22.10 -9.15 7.63
N MET A 230 22.04 -9.09 8.97
CA MET A 230 21.28 -8.06 9.66
C MET A 230 21.97 -6.71 9.53
N VAL A 231 23.30 -6.68 9.64
CA VAL A 231 24.09 -5.45 9.41
C VAL A 231 23.94 -4.95 7.97
N ALA A 232 24.00 -5.83 6.97
CA ALA A 232 23.83 -5.45 5.57
C ALA A 232 22.39 -4.94 5.31
N PHE A 233 21.39 -5.64 5.86
CA PHE A 233 19.98 -5.28 5.75
C PHE A 233 19.68 -3.93 6.38
N GLU A 234 20.16 -3.68 7.59
CA GLU A 234 20.01 -2.39 8.29
C GLU A 234 20.59 -1.24 7.45
N LYS A 235 21.81 -1.41 6.92
CA LYS A 235 22.44 -0.38 6.07
C LYS A 235 21.64 -0.09 4.81
N ALA A 236 21.15 -1.12 4.12
CA ALA A 236 20.32 -0.93 2.94
C ALA A 236 18.97 -0.27 3.26
N LEU A 237 18.33 -0.64 4.37
CA LEU A 237 17.10 0.01 4.82
C LEU A 237 17.32 1.47 5.21
N LEU A 238 18.44 1.82 5.83
CA LEU A 238 18.79 3.22 6.12
C LEU A 238 18.99 4.03 4.82
N THR A 239 19.65 3.44 3.82
CA THR A 239 19.78 4.07 2.49
C THR A 239 18.41 4.26 1.83
N TRP A 240 17.53 3.25 1.89
CA TRP A 240 16.16 3.35 1.39
C TRP A 240 15.34 4.41 2.12
N ALA A 241 15.41 4.46 3.45
CA ALA A 241 14.71 5.46 4.25
C ALA A 241 15.15 6.88 3.87
N LYS A 242 16.46 7.13 3.75
CA LYS A 242 16.99 8.40 3.28
C LYS A 242 16.52 8.75 1.87
N TRP A 243 16.43 7.76 0.98
CA TRP A 243 15.87 7.95 -0.35
C TRP A 243 14.41 8.38 -0.29
N ILE A 244 13.60 7.75 0.57
CA ILE A 244 12.19 8.12 0.78
C ILE A 244 12.09 9.57 1.28
N ASP A 245 12.82 9.92 2.33
CA ASP A 245 12.79 11.27 2.92
C ASP A 245 13.17 12.37 1.92
N THR A 246 14.04 12.04 0.95
CA THR A 246 14.52 12.98 -0.05
C THR A 246 13.59 13.10 -1.26
N ASN A 247 12.88 12.03 -1.63
CA ASN A 247 12.22 11.94 -2.95
C ASN A 247 10.69 11.83 -2.88
N ILE A 248 10.10 11.57 -1.71
CA ILE A 248 8.66 11.39 -1.55
C ILE A 248 8.00 12.65 -0.98
N ILE A 249 6.83 12.99 -1.52
CA ILE A 249 5.99 14.07 -1.00
C ILE A 249 4.82 13.44 -0.22
N PRO A 250 4.83 13.42 1.13
CA PRO A 250 3.84 12.70 1.93
C PRO A 250 2.40 13.15 1.76
N SER A 251 2.18 14.41 1.33
CA SER A 251 0.84 14.95 1.05
C SER A 251 0.25 14.48 -0.28
N LYS A 252 1.07 13.92 -1.18
CA LYS A 252 0.68 13.49 -2.53
C LYS A 252 0.80 11.99 -2.74
N GLN A 253 1.72 11.34 -2.04
CA GLN A 253 2.07 9.95 -2.24
C GLN A 253 1.84 9.14 -0.97
N LEU A 254 1.40 7.90 -1.15
CA LEU A 254 1.28 6.91 -0.08
C LEU A 254 2.44 5.93 -0.17
N VAL A 255 3.10 5.68 0.96
CA VAL A 255 4.22 4.73 1.05
C VAL A 255 3.88 3.66 2.07
N PHE A 256 4.02 2.40 1.67
CA PHE A 256 3.88 1.23 2.52
C PHE A 256 5.16 0.41 2.48
N PHE A 257 5.49 -0.23 3.60
CA PHE A 257 6.49 -1.28 3.66
C PHE A 257 5.84 -2.55 4.17
N GLN A 258 5.76 -3.57 3.32
CA GLN A 258 5.30 -4.91 3.71
C GLN A 258 6.36 -5.54 4.60
N GLY A 259 5.98 -5.92 5.82
CA GLY A 259 6.84 -6.64 6.74
C GLY A 259 7.31 -8.01 6.22
N ILE A 260 8.14 -8.66 7.01
CA ILE A 260 8.72 -9.97 6.69
C ILE A 260 7.59 -11.01 6.54
N SER A 261 7.52 -11.67 5.38
CA SER A 261 6.70 -12.87 5.23
C SER A 261 7.39 -14.05 5.92
N PRO A 262 6.70 -14.86 6.72
CA PRO A 262 7.29 -16.03 7.35
C PRO A 262 7.50 -17.19 6.36
N SER A 263 8.55 -17.97 6.58
CA SER A 263 8.73 -19.28 5.96
C SER A 263 8.30 -20.37 6.94
N HIS A 264 7.75 -21.47 6.43
CA HIS A 264 7.20 -22.58 7.23
C HIS A 264 8.00 -23.89 7.06
N TYR A 265 9.26 -23.79 6.64
CA TYR A 265 10.18 -24.93 6.65
C TYR A 265 10.51 -25.31 8.09
N LYS A 266 10.64 -26.62 8.35
CA LYS A 266 11.16 -27.15 9.61
C LYS A 266 12.68 -27.24 9.55
#